data_AF-A0A7X9B4W2-F1
#
_entry.id   AF-A0A7X9B4W2-F1
#
_cell.length_a   1.000
_cell.length_b   1.000
_cell.length_c   1.000
_cell.angle_alpha   90.00
_cell.angle_beta   90.00
_cell.angle_gamma   90.00
#
_symmetry.space_group_name_H-M   'P 1'
#
loop_
_entity.id
_entity.type
_entity.pdbx_description
1 polymer ?
#
loop_
_entity_poly.entity_id
_entity_poly.type
_entity_poly.pdbx_seq_one_letter_code
_entity_poly.pdbx_strand_id
1 'polypeptide(L)'
;MPEKVVVPTYGMRIWLTQYLAQQSAVVANIDFPYPRNFIAEVLKQHFAGRADFRPELFTVEVLAWRIMKIMDVARATEDAEALATLTAYLRQDEERPELRQYELALRIAGLFDQYMIYRAEELVGWRTALPAEDPERWQAALWRKLLT
;
A
#
# COMPACT_ATOMS: atom_id res chain seq x y z
N MET A 1 -8.09 -27.98 -10.19
CA MET A 1 -7.87 -26.53 -9.99
C MET A 1 -8.71 -25.80 -11.02
N PRO A 2 -9.36 -24.69 -10.66
CA PRO A 2 -10.08 -23.85 -11.62
C PRO A 2 -9.13 -23.23 -12.64
N GLU A 3 -9.60 -23.08 -13.87
CA GLU A 3 -8.90 -22.30 -14.89
C GLU A 3 -8.98 -20.81 -14.52
N LYS A 4 -7.86 -20.08 -14.61
CA LYS A 4 -7.81 -18.67 -14.20
C LYS A 4 -7.65 -17.76 -15.40
N VAL A 5 -8.60 -16.84 -15.55
CA VAL A 5 -8.56 -15.79 -16.58
C VAL A 5 -8.57 -14.44 -15.87
N VAL A 6 -7.44 -13.74 -15.89
CA VAL A 6 -7.32 -12.42 -15.25
C VAL A 6 -8.14 -11.39 -16.01
N VAL A 7 -9.03 -10.68 -15.31
CA VAL A 7 -9.92 -9.68 -15.92
C VAL A 7 -9.74 -8.32 -15.26
N PRO A 8 -9.74 -7.20 -16.03
CA PRO A 8 -9.50 -5.88 -15.47
C PRO A 8 -10.73 -5.30 -14.75
N THR A 9 -11.94 -5.73 -15.11
CA THR A 9 -13.19 -5.14 -14.63
C THR A 9 -14.26 -6.20 -14.40
N TYR A 10 -15.22 -5.88 -13.54
CA TYR A 10 -16.42 -6.71 -13.34
C TYR A 10 -17.22 -6.88 -14.64
N GLY A 11 -17.30 -5.83 -15.46
CA GLY A 11 -17.97 -5.89 -16.77
C GLY A 11 -17.34 -6.94 -17.69
N MET A 12 -16.00 -7.01 -17.72
CA MET A 12 -15.30 -8.03 -18.51
C MET A 12 -15.57 -9.44 -18.00
N ARG A 13 -15.65 -9.65 -16.68
CA ARG A 13 -16.06 -10.94 -16.09
C ARG A 13 -17.43 -11.37 -16.62
N ILE A 14 -18.42 -10.48 -16.55
CA ILE A 14 -19.80 -10.77 -16.98
C ILE A 14 -19.84 -11.05 -18.48
N TRP A 15 -19.21 -10.19 -19.29
CA TRP A 15 -19.15 -10.35 -20.73
C TRP A 15 -18.51 -11.68 -21.13
N LEU A 16 -17.36 -12.03 -20.55
CA LEU A 16 -16.67 -13.28 -20.87
C LEU A 16 -17.48 -14.51 -20.45
N THR A 17 -18.14 -14.45 -19.29
CA THR A 17 -19.02 -15.54 -18.83
C THR A 17 -20.17 -15.77 -19.81
N GLN A 18 -20.82 -14.71 -20.27
CA GLN A 18 -21.90 -14.79 -21.26
C GLN A 18 -21.40 -15.28 -22.62
N TYR A 19 -20.26 -14.77 -23.07
CA TYR A 19 -19.64 -15.19 -24.32
C TYR A 19 -19.33 -16.69 -24.31
N LEU A 20 -18.69 -17.20 -23.26
CA LEU A 20 -18.37 -18.62 -23.11
C LEU A 20 -19.64 -19.49 -23.05
N ALA A 21 -20.68 -19.02 -22.36
CA ALA A 21 -21.95 -19.75 -22.25
C ALA A 21 -22.69 -19.86 -23.60
N GLN A 22 -22.43 -18.97 -24.56
CA GLN A 22 -22.96 -19.09 -25.93
C GLN A 22 -22.16 -20.07 -26.79
N GLN A 23 -20.88 -20.29 -26.49
CA GLN A 23 -19.98 -21.15 -27.26
C GLN A 23 -19.96 -22.60 -26.76
N SER A 24 -20.40 -22.86 -25.52
CA SER A 24 -20.40 -24.18 -24.89
C SER A 24 -21.71 -24.46 -24.16
N ALA A 25 -22.15 -25.72 -24.16
CA ALA A 25 -23.32 -26.16 -23.38
C ALA A 25 -23.11 -26.04 -21.86
N VAL A 26 -21.85 -26.10 -21.39
CA VAL A 26 -21.49 -25.95 -19.98
C VAL A 26 -20.23 -25.12 -19.86
N VAL A 27 -20.28 -24.10 -18.99
CA VAL A 27 -19.12 -23.32 -18.55
C VAL A 27 -19.07 -23.40 -17.04
N ALA A 28 -18.01 -24.00 -16.50
CA ALA A 28 -17.82 -24.20 -15.07
C ALA A 28 -16.32 -24.21 -14.74
N ASN A 29 -15.99 -24.09 -13.46
CA ASN A 29 -14.61 -24.20 -12.96
C ASN A 29 -13.65 -23.13 -13.55
N ILE A 30 -14.14 -21.92 -13.79
CA ILE A 30 -13.34 -20.76 -14.21
C ILE A 30 -13.37 -19.69 -13.11
N ASP A 31 -12.19 -19.23 -12.72
CA ASP A 31 -12.00 -18.11 -11.81
C ASP A 31 -11.56 -16.86 -12.58
N PHE A 32 -12.17 -15.73 -12.22
CA PHE A 32 -11.90 -14.42 -12.84
C PHE A 32 -11.26 -13.44 -11.86
N PRO A 33 -10.00 -13.66 -11.44
CA PRO A 33 -9.35 -12.76 -10.50
C PRO A 33 -9.03 -11.41 -11.15
N TYR A 34 -9.05 -10.34 -10.35
CA TYR A 34 -8.51 -9.05 -10.75
C TYR A 34 -6.97 -9.06 -10.71
N PRO A 35 -6.27 -8.22 -11.50
CA PRO A 35 -4.81 -8.22 -11.59
C PRO A 35 -4.13 -8.13 -10.22
N ARG A 36 -4.56 -7.20 -9.35
CA ARG A 36 -4.00 -7.03 -8.01
C ARG A 36 -4.12 -8.31 -7.16
N ASN A 37 -5.28 -8.97 -7.19
CA ASN A 37 -5.52 -10.19 -6.42
C ASN A 37 -4.71 -11.36 -6.97
N PHE A 38 -4.61 -11.47 -8.30
CA PHE A 38 -3.82 -12.51 -8.95
C PHE A 38 -2.33 -12.36 -8.64
N ILE A 39 -1.78 -11.14 -8.74
CA ILE A 39 -0.38 -10.86 -8.39
C ILE A 39 -0.12 -11.20 -6.92
N ALA A 40 -0.98 -10.74 -6.01
CA ALA A 40 -0.84 -11.04 -4.59
C ALA A 40 -0.88 -12.55 -4.29
N GLU A 41 -1.72 -13.30 -4.99
CA GLU A 41 -1.79 -14.76 -4.86
C GLU A 41 -0.50 -15.43 -5.34
N VAL A 42 -0.01 -15.05 -6.52
CA VAL A 42 1.23 -15.60 -7.10
C VAL A 42 2.43 -15.30 -6.19
N LEU A 43 2.53 -14.06 -5.68
CA LEU A 43 3.60 -13.67 -4.75
C LEU A 43 3.51 -14.47 -3.44
N LYS A 44 2.31 -14.62 -2.87
CA LYS A 44 2.11 -15.43 -1.65
C LYS A 44 2.50 -16.89 -1.83
N GLN A 45 2.19 -17.48 -2.98
CA GLN A 45 2.57 -18.86 -3.30
C GLN A 45 4.08 -18.98 -3.50
N HIS A 46 4.68 -18.07 -4.26
CA HIS A 46 6.11 -18.12 -4.58
C HIS A 46 7.00 -17.88 -3.35
N PHE A 47 6.60 -16.96 -2.47
CA PHE A 47 7.32 -16.64 -1.25
C PHE A 47 6.72 -17.31 0.00
N ALA A 48 5.92 -18.37 -0.16
CA ALA A 48 5.36 -19.10 0.96
C ALA A 48 6.48 -19.64 1.88
N GLY A 49 6.36 -19.41 3.19
CA GLY A 49 7.33 -19.88 4.19
C GLY A 49 8.58 -19.00 4.36
N ARG A 50 8.72 -17.92 3.57
CA ARG A 50 9.75 -16.91 3.76
C ARG A 50 9.37 -15.98 4.91
N ALA A 51 10.15 -16.00 6.00
CA ALA A 51 9.88 -15.18 7.18
C ALA A 51 9.94 -13.66 6.89
N ASP A 52 10.72 -13.27 5.88
CA ASP A 52 10.85 -11.89 5.38
C ASP A 52 9.68 -11.43 4.51
N PHE A 53 8.87 -12.35 3.96
CA PHE A 53 7.74 -12.00 3.11
C PHE A 53 6.48 -11.76 3.95
N ARG A 54 6.25 -10.49 4.30
CA ARG A 54 5.16 -10.03 5.18
C ARG A 54 4.29 -8.96 4.51
N PRO A 55 3.59 -9.26 3.39
CA PRO A 55 2.80 -8.26 2.66
C PRO A 55 1.67 -7.64 3.49
N GLU A 56 1.19 -8.32 4.54
CA GLU A 56 0.17 -7.80 5.45
C GLU A 56 0.62 -6.54 6.20
N LEU A 57 1.93 -6.35 6.40
CA LEU A 57 2.50 -5.17 7.07
C LEU A 57 2.42 -3.90 6.21
N PHE A 58 2.11 -4.04 4.92
CA PHE A 58 2.03 -2.98 3.93
C PHE A 58 0.61 -2.75 3.40
N THR A 59 -0.40 -3.35 4.05
CA THR A 59 -1.80 -2.94 3.80
C THR A 59 -2.05 -1.52 4.27
N VAL A 60 -2.98 -0.81 3.64
CA VAL A 60 -3.31 0.59 3.99
C VAL A 60 -3.70 0.71 5.46
N GLU A 61 -4.50 -0.24 5.95
CA GLU A 61 -4.98 -0.26 7.33
C GLU A 61 -3.82 -0.42 8.31
N VAL A 62 -2.92 -1.38 8.07
CA VAL A 62 -1.76 -1.60 8.95
C VAL A 62 -0.76 -0.46 8.86
N LEU A 63 -0.50 0.06 7.66
CA LEU A 63 0.38 1.21 7.46
C LEU A 63 -0.14 2.43 8.20
N ALA A 64 -1.45 2.72 8.16
CA ALA A 64 -2.02 3.86 8.86
C ALA A 64 -1.72 3.79 10.38
N TRP A 65 -1.96 2.64 11.01
CA TRP A 65 -1.63 2.46 12.43
C TRP A 65 -0.13 2.61 12.73
N ARG A 66 0.74 2.10 11.86
CA ARG A 66 2.19 2.22 12.03
C ARG A 66 2.66 3.66 11.86
N ILE A 67 2.11 4.37 10.87
CA ILE A 67 2.38 5.79 10.60
C ILE A 67 1.93 6.64 11.80
N MET A 68 0.76 6.38 12.37
CA MET A 68 0.31 7.07 13.60
C MET A 68 1.34 6.95 14.73
N LYS A 69 1.79 5.72 15.03
CA LYS A 69 2.81 5.47 16.06
C LYS A 69 4.12 6.21 15.78
N ILE A 70 4.55 6.27 14.51
CA ILE A 70 5.75 7.01 14.12
C ILE A 70 5.55 8.51 14.36
N MET A 71 4.36 9.06 14.06
CA MET A 71 4.05 10.46 14.32
C MET A 71 4.07 10.82 15.82
N ASP A 72 3.62 9.91 16.69
CA ASP A 72 3.67 10.11 18.16
C ASP A 72 5.10 10.30 18.67
N VAL A 73 6.04 9.54 18.13
CA VAL A 73 7.45 9.57 18.54
C VAL A 73 8.34 10.45 17.66
N ALA A 74 7.81 11.04 16.58
CA ALA A 74 8.58 11.72 15.54
C ALA A 74 9.55 12.78 16.09
N ARG A 75 9.15 13.50 17.15
CA ARG A 75 9.97 14.54 17.79
C ARG A 75 11.20 14.02 18.53
N ALA A 76 11.20 12.75 18.92
CA ALA A 76 12.29 12.09 19.63
C ALA A 76 13.18 11.25 18.71
N THR A 77 12.93 11.30 17.39
CA THR A 77 13.70 10.53 16.41
C THR A 77 14.82 11.35 15.77
N GLU A 78 15.87 10.68 15.31
CA GLU A 78 16.97 11.29 14.53
C GLU A 78 16.47 11.97 13.24
N ASP A 79 15.31 11.57 12.73
CA ASP A 79 14.66 12.14 11.55
C ASP A 79 13.67 13.27 11.89
N ALA A 80 13.71 13.82 13.10
CA ALA A 80 12.77 14.84 13.57
C ALA A 80 12.71 16.08 12.66
N GLU A 81 13.84 16.50 12.08
CA GLU A 81 13.89 17.60 11.12
C GLU A 81 13.14 17.27 9.83
N ALA A 82 13.34 16.07 9.28
CA ALA A 82 12.65 15.63 8.07
C ALA A 82 11.15 15.44 8.32
N LEU A 83 10.73 15.05 9.54
CA LEU A 83 9.32 14.89 9.90
C LEU A 83 8.67 16.17 10.45
N ALA A 84 9.41 17.28 10.52
CA ALA A 84 8.93 18.53 11.12
C ALA A 84 7.63 19.02 10.48
N THR A 85 7.52 18.94 9.14
CA THR A 85 6.34 19.33 8.37
C THR A 85 5.07 18.59 8.80
N LEU A 86 5.16 17.28 9.06
CA LEU A 86 4.04 16.49 9.56
C LEU A 86 3.61 16.94 10.97
N THR A 87 4.60 17.14 11.85
CA THR A 87 4.31 17.58 13.22
C THR A 87 3.77 19.01 13.28
N ALA A 88 4.14 19.88 12.33
CA ALA A 88 3.63 21.23 12.21
C ALA A 88 2.17 21.25 11.75
N TYR A 89 1.81 20.41 10.78
CA TYR A 89 0.42 20.27 10.33
C TYR A 89 -0.53 19.85 11.46
N LEU A 90 -0.10 18.91 12.30
CA LEU A 90 -0.89 18.43 13.44
C LEU A 90 -1.05 19.46 14.58
N ARG A 91 -0.23 20.53 14.62
CA ARG A 91 -0.32 21.58 15.65
C ARG A 91 -1.33 22.68 15.32
N GLN A 92 -1.82 22.75 14.09
CA GLN A 92 -2.62 23.88 13.62
C GLN A 92 -4.04 23.93 14.20
N ASP A 93 -4.45 22.93 14.99
CA ASP A 93 -5.83 22.81 15.38
C ASP A 93 -5.97 21.96 16.65
N GLU A 94 -6.71 22.49 17.63
CA GLU A 94 -6.81 21.92 18.97
C GLU A 94 -8.00 20.95 19.10
N GLU A 95 -8.92 20.95 18.14
CA GLU A 95 -10.09 20.07 18.17
C GLU A 95 -9.76 18.70 17.57
N ARG A 96 -9.80 17.67 18.45
CA ARG A 96 -9.66 16.23 18.13
C ARG A 96 -8.35 15.87 17.40
N PRO A 97 -7.18 16.09 18.03
CA PRO A 97 -5.88 15.81 17.42
C PRO A 97 -5.72 14.35 16.97
N GLU A 98 -6.26 13.40 17.74
CA GLU A 98 -6.17 11.96 17.46
C GLU A 98 -6.89 11.55 16.17
N LEU A 99 -8.09 12.09 15.93
CA LEU A 99 -8.87 11.78 14.72
C LEU A 99 -8.15 12.28 13.47
N ARG A 100 -7.64 13.51 13.53
CA ARG A 100 -6.93 14.11 12.40
C ARG A 100 -5.61 13.41 12.11
N GLN A 101 -4.92 12.97 13.15
CA GLN A 101 -3.73 12.14 13.04
C GLN A 101 -4.04 10.81 12.33
N TYR A 102 -5.16 10.17 12.68
CA TYR A 102 -5.61 8.96 12.00
C TYR A 102 -5.97 9.20 10.53
N GLU A 103 -6.72 10.26 10.23
CA GLU A 103 -7.09 10.63 8.85
C GLU A 103 -5.85 10.93 7.99
N LEU A 104 -4.88 11.65 8.54
CA LEU A 104 -3.61 11.92 7.88
C LEU A 104 -2.84 10.62 7.64
N ALA A 105 -2.76 9.74 8.64
CA ALA A 105 -2.09 8.45 8.51
C ALA A 105 -2.72 7.57 7.43
N LEU A 106 -4.05 7.53 7.35
CA LEU A 106 -4.78 6.82 6.29
C LEU A 106 -4.46 7.40 4.91
N ARG A 107 -4.42 8.72 4.77
CA ARG A 107 -4.11 9.38 3.51
C ARG A 107 -2.69 9.08 3.04
N ILE A 108 -1.72 9.11 3.96
CA ILE A 108 -0.32 8.77 3.67
C ILE A 108 -0.19 7.28 3.35
N ALA A 109 -0.87 6.40 4.09
CA ALA A 109 -0.87 4.97 3.82
C ALA A 109 -1.42 4.65 2.42
N GLY A 110 -2.52 5.31 2.02
CA GLY A 110 -3.07 5.20 0.67
C GLY A 110 -2.12 5.70 -0.41
N LEU A 111 -1.35 6.76 -0.14
CA LEU A 111 -0.31 7.24 -1.04
C LEU A 111 0.82 6.21 -1.20
N PHE A 112 1.28 5.61 -0.10
CA PHE A 112 2.30 4.56 -0.17
C PHE A 112 1.81 3.28 -0.87
N ASP A 113 0.53 2.90 -0.73
CA ASP A 113 -0.05 1.79 -1.53
C ASP A 113 0.06 2.06 -3.03
N GLN A 114 -0.22 3.29 -3.46
CA GLN A 114 -0.04 3.70 -4.86
C GLN A 114 1.43 3.69 -5.25
N TYR A 115 2.33 4.16 -4.39
CA TYR A 115 3.76 4.21 -4.69
C TYR A 115 4.36 2.82 -4.88
N MET A 116 3.90 1.81 -4.13
CA MET A 116 4.33 0.43 -4.32
C MET A 116 4.02 -0.12 -5.72
N ILE A 117 3.09 0.49 -6.45
CA ILE A 117 2.72 0.10 -7.82
C ILE A 117 3.36 1.01 -8.87
N TYR A 118 3.29 2.32 -8.66
CA TYR A 118 3.63 3.31 -9.70
C TYR A 118 5.00 3.96 -9.50
N ARG A 119 5.59 3.86 -8.30
CA ARG A 119 6.79 4.58 -7.84
C ARG A 119 7.75 3.66 -7.07
N ALA A 120 7.80 2.38 -7.46
CA ALA A 120 8.50 1.35 -6.70
C ALA A 120 10.02 1.61 -6.64
N GLU A 121 10.62 2.14 -7.72
CA GLU A 121 12.04 2.46 -7.77
C GLU A 121 12.43 3.56 -6.77
N GLU A 122 11.58 4.57 -6.60
CA GLU A 122 11.82 5.66 -5.64
C GLU A 122 11.73 5.14 -4.20
N LEU A 123 10.74 4.29 -3.89
CA LEU A 123 10.64 3.63 -2.58
C LEU A 123 11.87 2.77 -2.24
N VAL A 124 12.49 2.15 -3.26
CA VAL A 124 13.74 1.40 -3.09
C VAL A 124 14.91 2.37 -2.86
N GLY A 125 15.02 3.44 -3.64
CA GLY A 125 16.06 4.46 -3.48
C GLY A 125 16.04 5.15 -2.11
N TRP A 126 14.85 5.40 -1.56
CA TRP A 126 14.70 6.01 -0.23
C TRP A 126 15.25 5.15 0.90
N ARG A 127 15.52 3.86 0.69
CA ARG A 127 16.17 3.01 1.70
C ARG A 127 17.61 3.43 2.00
N THR A 128 18.32 3.96 1.00
CA THR A 128 19.75 4.23 1.08
C THR A 128 20.07 5.71 1.21
N ALA A 129 19.27 6.59 0.61
CA ALA A 129 19.48 8.03 0.66
C ALA A 129 18.16 8.81 0.79
N LEU A 130 18.20 9.92 1.53
CA LEU A 130 17.11 10.88 1.53
C LEU A 130 17.21 11.77 0.29
N PRO A 131 16.09 12.08 -0.38
CA PRO A 131 16.06 13.09 -1.43
C PRO A 131 16.60 14.43 -0.92
N ALA A 132 17.31 15.15 -1.80
CA ALA A 132 17.79 16.49 -1.51
C ALA A 132 16.64 17.52 -1.48
N GLU A 133 15.58 17.27 -2.26
CA GLU A 133 14.41 18.17 -2.36
C GLU A 133 13.36 17.91 -1.28
N ASP A 134 12.76 19.00 -0.82
CA ASP A 134 11.93 19.09 0.38
C ASP A 134 10.52 18.44 0.30
N PRO A 135 9.81 18.31 -0.84
CA PRO A 135 8.46 17.72 -0.78
C PRO A 135 8.48 16.21 -0.54
N GLU A 136 9.55 15.50 -0.90
CA GLU A 136 9.67 14.04 -0.74
C GLU A 136 10.53 13.62 0.44
N ARG A 137 11.34 14.53 0.99
CA ARG A 137 12.28 14.21 2.07
C ARG A 137 11.59 13.66 3.32
N TRP A 138 10.46 14.24 3.72
CA TRP A 138 9.67 13.75 4.84
C TRP A 138 9.02 12.39 4.55
N GLN A 139 8.62 12.15 3.30
CA GLN A 139 8.02 10.89 2.86
C GLN A 139 9.06 9.77 2.89
N ALA A 140 10.25 10.05 2.38
CA ALA A 140 11.39 9.13 2.42
C ALA A 140 11.80 8.78 3.85
N ALA A 141 11.90 9.78 4.73
CA ALA A 141 12.21 9.56 6.15
C ALA A 141 11.13 8.68 6.83
N LEU A 142 9.86 8.98 6.59
CA LEU A 142 8.74 8.18 7.11
C LEU A 142 8.78 6.74 6.58
N TRP A 143 9.03 6.57 5.28
CA TRP A 143 9.13 5.25 4.66
C TRP A 143 10.28 4.42 5.26
N ARG A 144 11.44 5.02 5.51
CA ARG A 144 12.56 4.35 6.18
C ARG A 144 12.18 3.88 7.58
N LYS A 145 11.48 4.71 8.37
CA LYS A 145 10.99 4.31 9.69
C LYS A 145 9.97 3.16 9.61
N LEU A 146 9.17 3.08 8.56
CA LEU A 146 8.24 1.95 8.33
C LEU A 146 8.95 0.64 7.96
N LEU A 147 10.22 0.68 7.59
CA LEU A 147 11.01 -0.52 7.29
C LEU A 147 11.82 -1.02 8.50
N THR A 148 11.87 -0.25 9.58
CA THR A 148 12.50 -0.62 10.86
C THR A 148 11.47 -1.28 11.78
#